data_AF-A0A9K3IQS5-F1
#
_entry.id   AF-A0A9K3IQS5-F1
#
_cell.length_a   1.000
_cell.length_b   1.000
_cell.length_c   1.000
_cell.angle_alpha   90.00
_cell.angle_beta   90.00
_cell.angle_gamma   90.00
#
_symmetry.space_group_name_H-M   'P 1'
#
loop_
_entity.id
_entity.type
_entity.pdbx_description
1 polymer ?
#
loop_
_entity_poly.entity_id
_entity_poly.type
_entity_poly.pdbx_seq_one_letter_code
_entity_poly.pdbx_strand_id
1 'polypeptide(L)' 'MFSGAVPDAIGNIQSLRILNISDNGFSGSLPASMINCENVQILDASRNSLTGFIPTWDW' A
#
# COMPACT_ATOMS: atom_id res chain seq x y z
N MET A 1 6.62 -15.75 -0.69
CA MET A 1 7.17 -14.51 -0.12
C MET A 1 7.24 -13.49 -1.22
N PHE A 2 6.44 -12.43 -1.15
CA PHE A 2 6.51 -11.34 -2.11
C PHE A 2 7.63 -10.38 -1.73
N SER A 3 8.24 -9.72 -2.73
CA SER A 3 9.37 -8.81 -2.53
C SER A 3 9.40 -7.73 -3.59
N GLY A 4 10.19 -6.68 -3.36
CA GLY A 4 10.31 -5.53 -4.24
C GLY A 4 9.37 -4.39 -3.85
N ALA A 5 9.11 -3.45 -4.76
CA ALA A 5 8.21 -2.34 -4.49
C ALA A 5 6.73 -2.76 -4.62
N VAL A 6 5.85 -2.10 -3.86
CA VAL A 6 4.40 -2.22 -4.07
C VAL A 6 4.05 -1.52 -5.39
N PRO A 7 3.39 -2.21 -6.35
CA PRO A 7 3.13 -1.62 -7.66
C PRO A 7 2.14 -0.46 -7.62
N ASP A 8 2.38 0.57 -8.42
CA ASP A 8 1.47 1.72 -8.58
C ASP A 8 0.07 1.30 -9.05
N ALA A 9 -0.05 0.16 -9.73
CA ALA A 9 -1.31 -0.39 -10.23
C ALA A 9 -2.35 -0.63 -9.13
N ILE A 10 -1.94 -0.68 -7.85
CA ILE A 10 -2.86 -0.81 -6.72
C ILE A 10 -3.86 0.35 -6.65
N GLY A 11 -3.45 1.54 -7.10
CA GLY A 11 -4.31 2.73 -7.19
C GLY A 11 -5.48 2.58 -8.18
N ASN A 12 -5.45 1.58 -9.06
CA ASN A 12 -6.55 1.33 -10.00
C ASN A 12 -7.71 0.54 -9.36
N ILE A 13 -7.52 0.02 -8.14
CA ILE A 13 -8.51 -0.81 -7.46
C ILE A 13 -9.43 0.09 -6.64
N GLN A 14 -10.36 0.78 -7.30
CA GLN A 14 -11.27 1.72 -6.64
C GLN A 14 -12.21 1.06 -5.61
N SER A 15 -12.47 -0.23 -5.75
CA SER A 15 -13.29 -1.02 -4.82
C SER A 15 -12.50 -1.56 -3.61
N LEU A 16 -11.20 -1.27 -3.51
CA LEU A 16 -10.34 -1.80 -2.45
C LEU A 16 -10.81 -1.28 -1.09
N ARG A 17 -11.19 -2.19 -0.20
CA ARG A 17 -11.56 -1.88 1.19
C ARG A 17 -10.52 -2.33 2.21
N ILE A 18 -9.86 -3.43 1.93
CA ILE A 18 -8.86 -4.03 2.81
C ILE A 18 -7.64 -4.35 1.97
N LEU A 19 -6.49 -3.79 2.35
CA LEU A 19 -5.19 -4.15 1.81
C LEU A 19 -4.32 -4.70 2.94
N ASN A 20 -4.11 -6.01 2.93
CA ASN A 20 -3.15 -6.66 3.82
C ASN A 20 -1.99 -7.22 3.00
N ILE A 21 -0.84 -6.56 3.11
CA ILE A 21 0.44 -7.00 2.53
C ILE A 21 1.46 -7.32 3.61
N SER A 22 1.01 -7.51 4.86
CA SER A 22 1.88 -7.75 5.99
C SER A 22 2.68 -9.06 5.84
N ASP A 23 3.80 -9.14 6.54
CA ASP A 23 4.66 -10.33 6.59
C ASP A 23 5.22 -10.72 5.21
N ASN A 24 5.82 -9.74 4.52
CA ASN A 24 6.47 -9.92 3.23
C ASN A 24 7.83 -9.19 3.18
N GLY A 25 8.51 -9.29 2.03
CA GLY A 25 9.76 -8.60 1.74
C GLY A 25 9.58 -7.34 0.90
N PHE A 26 8.44 -6.65 0.99
CA PHE A 26 8.25 -5.39 0.25
C PHE A 26 9.19 -4.31 0.77
N SER A 27 9.69 -3.48 -0.14
CA SER A 27 10.71 -2.44 0.13
C SER A 27 10.43 -1.16 -0.65
N GLY A 28 11.04 -0.05 -0.26
CA GLY A 28 10.73 1.26 -0.84
C GLY A 28 9.49 1.89 -0.22
N SER A 29 8.94 2.93 -0.84
CA SER A 29 7.76 3.64 -0.34
C SER A 29 6.45 3.00 -0.78
N LEU A 30 5.37 3.25 -0.02
CA LEU A 30 4.03 3.00 -0.50
C LEU A 30 3.73 3.92 -1.70
N PRO A 31 3.08 3.41 -2.76
CA PRO A 31 2.88 4.16 -3.98
C PRO A 31 1.88 5.31 -3.77
N ALA A 32 2.21 6.49 -4.31
CA ALA A 32 1.35 7.66 -4.21
C ALA A 32 -0.03 7.44 -4.85
N SER A 33 -0.12 6.53 -5.83
CA SER A 33 -1.37 6.15 -6.50
C SER A 33 -2.42 5.55 -5.55
N MET A 34 -2.03 5.11 -4.34
CA MET A 34 -2.99 4.69 -3.31
C MET A 34 -3.95 5.79 -2.88
N ILE A 35 -3.68 7.06 -3.23
CA ILE A 35 -4.66 8.16 -3.08
C ILE A 35 -5.99 7.89 -3.81
N ASN A 36 -5.95 7.09 -4.89
CA ASN A 36 -7.14 6.73 -5.67
C ASN A 36 -7.95 5.58 -5.03
N CYS A 37 -7.44 4.97 -3.96
CA CYS A 37 -8.13 3.90 -3.24
C CYS A 37 -9.04 4.48 -2.13
N GLU A 38 -9.97 5.35 -2.52
CA GLU A 38 -10.84 6.13 -1.62
C GLU A 38 -11.71 5.27 -0.67
N ASN A 39 -11.91 3.99 -0.98
CA ASN A 39 -12.74 3.10 -0.18
C ASN A 39 -11.96 2.26 0.85
N VAL A 40 -10.64 2.47 1.00
CA VAL A 40 -9.81 1.68 1.91
C VAL A 40 -10.16 1.98 3.35
N GLN A 41 -10.49 0.93 4.08
CA GLN A 41 -10.85 0.96 5.50
C GLN A 41 -9.72 0.37 6.37
N ILE A 42 -8.97 -0.60 5.82
CA ILE A 42 -7.87 -1.26 6.51
C ILE A 42 -6.66 -1.34 5.57
N LEU A 43 -5.53 -0.82 6.04
CA LEU A 43 -4.21 -0.99 5.44
C LEU A 43 -3.27 -1.62 6.46
N ASP A 44 -2.88 -2.87 6.25
CA ASP A 44 -1.83 -3.53 7.03
C ASP A 44 -0.63 -3.81 6.13
N ALA A 45 0.44 -3.05 6.35
CA ALA A 45 1.73 -3.21 5.68
C ALA A 45 2.85 -3.58 6.65
N SER A 46 2.50 -4.03 7.87
CA SER A 46 3.46 -4.37 8.92
C SER A 46 4.37 -5.55 8.53
N ARG A 47 5.52 -5.70 9.20
CA ARG A 47 6.49 -6.78 8.89
C ARG A 47 6.90 -6.79 7.41
N ASN A 48 7.35 -5.64 6.92
CA ASN A 48 8.01 -5.46 5.62
C ASN A 48 9.26 -4.58 5.79
N SER A 49 10.00 -4.35 4.71
CA SER A 49 11.16 -3.44 4.65
C SER A 49 10.79 -2.09 3.99
N LEU A 50 9.55 -1.63 4.17
CA LEU A 50 9.06 -0.37 3.61
C LEU A 50 9.74 0.83 4.28
N THR A 51 10.01 1.87 3.48
CA THR A 51 10.74 3.09 3.88
C THR A 51 10.04 4.33 3.33
N GLY A 52 10.47 5.53 3.74
CA GLY A 52 9.89 6.78 3.26
C GLY A 52 8.72 7.25 4.13
N PHE A 53 7.92 8.18 3.62
CA PHE A 53 6.83 8.78 4.37
C PHE A 53 5.51 8.04 4.12
N ILE A 54 4.65 7.99 5.14
CA ILE A 54 3.24 7.68 4.94
C ILE A 54 2.63 8.93 4.29
N PRO A 55 2.12 8.85 3.05
CA PRO A 55 1.52 10.00 2.39
C PRO A 55 0.28 10.46 3.17
N THR A 56 0.02 11.76 3.17
CA THR A 56 -1.27 12.30 3.60
C THR A 56 -2.31 11.99 2.52
N TRP A 57 -2.83 10.77 2.56
CA TRP A 57 -3.98 10.39 1.76
C TRP A 57 -5.23 10.86 2.50
N ASP A 58 -6.01 11.75 1.89
CA ASP A 58 -7.33 12.15 2.39
C ASP A 58 -8.37 11.11 1.92
N TRP A 59 -8.32 9.89 2.48
CA TRP A 59 -9.36 8.87 2.34
C TRP A 59 -10.46 9.01 3.39
#